data_AF-A0A2M3Z8D2-F1
#
_entry.id   AF-A0A2M3Z8D2-F1
#
_cell.length_a   1.000
_cell.length_b   1.000
_cell.length_c   1.000
_cell.angle_alpha   90.00
_cell.angle_beta   90.00
_cell.angle_gamma   90.00
#
_symmetry.space_group_name_H-M   'P 1'
#
loop_
_entity.id
_entity.type
_entity.pdbx_description
1 polymer ?
#
loop_
_entity_poly.entity_id
_entity_poly.type
_entity_poly.pdbx_seq_one_letter_code
_entity_poly.pdbx_strand_id
1 'polypeptide(L)'
;MGEGPEKARSQLLILDRGFDCVSPLLHELTLQAMAYDLLPIVNDVYKFTPSKNAGEKEVVLDENDELWVALRHQHIAEVLKSVPRYLKSITESKKMRQGEQQTMKDLSQMIKTMPQYQKQLSMYSTHLNLAEQCMNSYKGYVDKLYPVEQDLAMGTDVEGEKIRDHMRNISPILLDQSVANNDKVRIMALYVMIKNGISEENLTKLIKHAQIDQKEREMIYNLTHLGINVIADDNHNNTYTVPRKARENTYKSRWTPVIKDIMEDAIDSTLDEGHFPFLGGKRMIAGHAPTGSARFGNWQKEKAGIKNLPRLIVFVVGGCSYSEIRCAYEVMAAVKNWEVYIGSSHILTPKRFLNDLGLLKKE
;
A
#
# COMPACT_ATOMS: atom_id res chain seq x y z
N MET A 1 -1.95 -22.86 13.55
CA MET A 1 -1.48 -23.12 12.17
C MET A 1 -2.04 -24.43 11.58
N GLY A 2 -3.37 -24.68 11.55
CA GLY A 2 -3.98 -25.82 10.82
C GLY A 2 -3.50 -27.25 11.15
N GLU A 3 -4.10 -28.25 10.48
CA GLU A 3 -3.75 -29.68 10.52
C GLU A 3 -3.41 -30.22 9.12
N GLY A 4 -2.36 -31.05 8.99
CA GLY A 4 -2.03 -31.84 7.78
C GLY A 4 -0.70 -31.51 7.08
N PRO A 5 -0.39 -32.19 5.95
CA PRO A 5 0.98 -32.33 5.43
C PRO A 5 1.56 -31.03 4.83
N GLU A 6 0.75 -30.19 4.20
CA GLU A 6 1.20 -28.93 3.59
C GLU A 6 1.65 -27.87 4.63
N LYS A 7 1.26 -28.04 5.90
CA LYS A 7 1.71 -27.19 7.01
C LYS A 7 3.23 -27.18 7.17
N ALA A 8 3.90 -28.29 6.85
CA ALA A 8 5.35 -28.41 6.99
C ALA A 8 6.13 -27.38 6.15
N ARG A 9 5.49 -26.84 5.10
CA ARG A 9 6.04 -25.80 4.22
C ARG A 9 5.68 -24.38 4.65
N SER A 10 4.85 -24.22 5.69
CA SER A 10 4.43 -22.89 6.15
C SER A 10 5.60 -22.14 6.79
N GLN A 11 5.68 -20.84 6.54
CA GLN A 11 6.77 -19.98 6.96
C GLN A 11 6.23 -18.77 7.75
N LEU A 12 6.94 -18.38 8.80
CA LEU A 12 6.74 -17.10 9.48
C LEU A 12 7.99 -16.25 9.24
N LEU A 13 7.82 -15.19 8.48
CA LEU A 13 8.86 -14.20 8.21
C LEU A 13 8.66 -12.99 9.12
N ILE A 14 9.71 -12.57 9.82
CA ILE A 14 9.70 -11.39 10.67
C ILE A 14 10.65 -10.36 10.06
N LEU A 15 10.16 -9.14 9.84
CA LEU A 15 10.90 -8.02 9.27
C LEU A 15 10.87 -6.85 10.24
N ASP A 16 11.96 -6.10 10.39
CA ASP A 16 11.95 -4.77 11.00
C ASP A 16 11.63 -3.71 9.94
N ARG A 17 11.07 -2.55 10.33
CA ARG A 17 10.62 -1.51 9.39
C ARG A 17 11.73 -0.98 8.46
N GLY A 18 13.01 -1.07 8.87
CA GLY A 18 14.16 -0.64 8.11
C GLY A 18 14.35 -1.35 6.77
N PHE A 19 13.74 -2.53 6.59
CA PHE A 19 13.81 -3.31 5.35
C PHE A 19 13.33 -2.54 4.10
N ASP A 20 12.37 -1.62 4.28
CA ASP A 20 11.82 -0.78 3.21
C ASP A 20 11.21 0.49 3.82
N CYS A 21 11.96 1.60 3.78
CA CYS A 21 11.46 2.91 4.20
C CYS A 21 10.86 3.73 3.04
N VAL A 22 10.94 3.24 1.80
CA VAL A 22 10.41 3.92 0.61
C VAL A 22 8.90 3.70 0.51
N SER A 23 8.44 2.45 0.57
CA SER A 23 7.02 2.09 0.46
C SER A 23 6.07 2.86 1.39
N PRO A 24 6.38 3.08 2.68
CA PRO A 24 5.48 3.85 3.55
C PRO A 24 5.46 5.36 3.27
N LEU A 25 6.39 5.90 2.47
CA LEU A 25 6.46 7.33 2.14
C LEU A 25 5.75 7.69 0.83
N LEU A 26 5.59 6.75 -0.10
CA LEU A 26 5.08 7.07 -1.43
C LEU A 26 3.58 7.40 -1.43
N HIS A 27 3.20 8.38 -2.24
CA HIS A 27 1.81 8.52 -2.64
C HIS A 27 1.45 7.30 -3.47
N GLU A 28 0.33 6.66 -3.13
CA GLU A 28 -0.15 5.46 -3.80
C GLU A 28 -1.46 5.76 -4.53
N LEU A 29 -1.64 5.19 -5.71
CA LEU A 29 -2.81 5.44 -6.57
C LEU A 29 -3.80 4.27 -6.62
N THR A 30 -3.69 3.33 -5.67
CA THR A 30 -4.72 2.31 -5.43
C THR A 30 -5.72 2.80 -4.39
N LEU A 31 -7.00 2.51 -4.58
CA LEU A 31 -8.10 3.22 -3.89
C LEU A 31 -7.91 3.34 -2.37
N GLN A 32 -7.64 2.23 -1.69
CA GLN A 32 -7.48 2.23 -0.23
C GLN A 32 -6.24 3.02 0.20
N ALA A 33 -5.08 2.73 -0.36
CA ALA A 33 -3.85 3.43 0.00
C ALA A 33 -3.98 4.94 -0.25
N MET A 34 -4.55 5.32 -1.40
CA MET A 34 -4.80 6.70 -1.79
C MET A 34 -5.78 7.41 -0.85
N ALA A 35 -6.90 6.76 -0.51
CA ALA A 35 -7.93 7.34 0.33
C ALA A 35 -7.44 7.62 1.75
N TYR A 36 -6.71 6.67 2.35
CA TYR A 36 -6.18 6.84 3.70
C TYR A 36 -4.98 7.80 3.79
N ASP A 37 -4.30 8.07 2.68
CA ASP A 37 -3.26 9.11 2.59
C ASP A 37 -3.88 10.51 2.42
N LEU A 38 -4.80 10.66 1.46
CA LEU A 38 -5.26 11.96 0.98
C LEU A 38 -6.53 12.49 1.66
N LEU A 39 -7.31 11.62 2.31
CA LEU A 39 -8.60 11.98 2.90
C LEU A 39 -8.56 11.82 4.43
N PRO A 40 -9.38 12.60 5.18
CA PRO A 40 -9.42 12.54 6.63
C PRO A 40 -10.23 11.33 7.14
N ILE A 41 -9.75 10.12 6.88
CA ILE A 41 -10.34 8.88 7.38
C ILE A 41 -9.73 8.57 8.75
N VAL A 42 -10.59 8.41 9.76
CA VAL A 42 -10.17 8.13 11.15
C VAL A 42 -10.93 6.92 11.65
N ASN A 43 -10.21 5.93 12.18
CA ASN A 43 -10.78 4.64 12.63
C ASN A 43 -11.69 4.00 11.58
N ASP A 44 -11.22 4.01 10.32
CA ASP A 44 -11.93 3.47 9.15
C ASP A 44 -13.29 4.15 8.83
N VAL A 45 -13.60 5.27 9.50
CA VAL A 45 -14.80 6.06 9.25
C VAL A 45 -14.50 7.16 8.22
N TYR A 46 -15.16 7.06 7.07
CA TYR A 46 -15.18 8.09 6.05
C TYR A 46 -16.41 8.98 6.20
N LYS A 47 -16.20 10.30 6.25
CA LYS A 47 -17.26 11.29 6.35
C LYS A 47 -17.36 12.11 5.06
N PHE A 48 -18.57 12.26 4.53
CA PHE A 48 -18.79 13.07 3.33
C PHE A 48 -20.20 13.63 3.24
N THR A 49 -20.35 14.70 2.47
CA THR A 49 -21.63 15.34 2.19
C THR A 49 -22.02 15.10 0.72
N PRO A 50 -23.00 14.22 0.43
CA PRO A 50 -23.30 13.79 -0.94
C PRO A 50 -23.79 14.90 -1.87
N SER A 51 -24.37 15.96 -1.32
CA SER A 51 -24.83 17.15 -2.06
C SER A 51 -24.93 18.34 -1.11
N LYS A 52 -24.89 19.57 -1.65
CA LYS A 52 -24.92 20.82 -0.86
C LYS A 52 -26.10 20.93 0.13
N ASN A 53 -27.20 20.21 -0.11
CA ASN A 53 -28.41 20.24 0.71
C ASN A 53 -28.61 18.95 1.53
N ALA A 54 -27.68 18.00 1.47
CA ALA A 54 -27.73 16.76 2.23
C ALA A 54 -26.97 16.91 3.55
N GLY A 55 -27.39 16.13 4.55
CA GLY A 55 -26.61 15.97 5.78
C GLY A 55 -25.30 15.23 5.53
N GLU A 56 -24.34 15.42 6.43
CA GLU A 56 -23.11 14.62 6.48
C GLU A 56 -23.46 13.15 6.69
N LYS A 57 -22.78 12.27 5.94
CA LYS A 57 -22.86 10.83 6.08
C LYS A 57 -21.54 10.31 6.62
N GLU A 58 -21.64 9.34 7.53
CA GLU A 58 -20.51 8.57 8.03
C GLU A 58 -20.65 7.13 7.55
N VAL A 59 -19.56 6.57 7.00
CA VAL A 59 -19.51 5.20 6.51
C VAL A 59 -18.24 4.54 7.01
N VAL A 60 -18.38 3.35 7.58
CA VAL A 60 -17.24 2.51 7.96
C VAL A 60 -16.77 1.74 6.72
N LEU A 61 -15.48 1.80 6.41
CA LEU A 61 -14.86 1.09 5.30
C LEU A 61 -14.35 -0.28 5.77
N ASP A 62 -15.19 -1.30 5.71
CA ASP A 62 -14.90 -2.64 6.23
C ASP A 62 -15.15 -3.76 5.21
N GLU A 63 -14.88 -5.01 5.62
CA GLU A 63 -15.07 -6.21 4.81
C GLU A 63 -16.57 -6.56 4.58
N ASN A 64 -17.52 -5.88 5.23
CA ASN A 64 -18.96 -6.10 5.01
C ASN A 64 -19.48 -5.35 3.77
N ASP A 65 -18.68 -4.42 3.23
CA ASP A 65 -18.94 -3.75 1.96
C ASP A 65 -18.24 -4.50 0.82
N GLU A 66 -19.00 -5.34 0.10
CA GLU A 66 -18.50 -6.12 -1.03
C GLU A 66 -17.88 -5.25 -2.14
N LEU A 67 -18.38 -4.03 -2.33
CA LEU A 67 -17.87 -3.11 -3.34
C LEU A 67 -16.52 -2.51 -2.88
N TRP A 68 -16.36 -2.22 -1.60
CA TRP A 68 -15.07 -1.84 -1.02
C TRP A 68 -14.03 -2.95 -1.22
N VAL A 69 -14.35 -4.19 -0.87
CA VAL A 69 -13.44 -5.34 -1.02
C VAL A 69 -13.02 -5.53 -2.48
N ALA A 70 -13.94 -5.35 -3.42
CA ALA A 70 -13.65 -5.46 -4.85
C ALA A 70 -12.79 -4.31 -5.39
N LEU A 71 -12.93 -3.09 -4.86
CA LEU A 71 -12.29 -1.88 -5.41
C LEU A 71 -11.00 -1.46 -4.69
N ARG A 72 -10.83 -1.78 -3.41
CA ARG A 72 -9.79 -1.21 -2.53
C ARG A 72 -8.36 -1.33 -3.06
N HIS A 73 -8.06 -2.39 -3.80
CA HIS A 73 -6.72 -2.66 -4.34
C HIS A 73 -6.60 -2.29 -5.82
N GLN A 74 -7.67 -1.80 -6.45
CA GLN A 74 -7.63 -1.36 -7.84
C GLN A 74 -7.03 0.04 -7.95
N HIS A 75 -6.37 0.29 -9.08
CA HIS A 75 -5.89 1.61 -9.44
C HIS A 75 -7.07 2.59 -9.59
N ILE A 76 -6.92 3.84 -9.14
CA ILE A 76 -7.99 4.84 -9.13
C ILE A 76 -8.62 5.07 -10.51
N ALA A 77 -7.81 5.00 -11.57
CA ALA A 77 -8.29 5.10 -12.95
C ALA A 77 -9.25 3.96 -13.34
N GLU A 78 -9.06 2.76 -12.80
CA GLU A 78 -9.98 1.64 -13.01
C GLU A 78 -11.18 1.71 -12.10
N VAL A 79 -11.04 2.22 -10.88
CA VAL A 79 -12.17 2.47 -9.98
C VAL A 79 -13.16 3.45 -10.62
N LEU A 80 -12.68 4.58 -11.16
CA LEU A 80 -13.51 5.57 -11.84
C LEU A 80 -14.25 5.00 -13.07
N LYS A 81 -13.74 3.94 -13.70
CA LYS A 81 -14.41 3.23 -14.80
C LYS A 81 -15.37 2.15 -14.29
N SER A 82 -14.98 1.43 -13.24
CA SER A 82 -15.70 0.26 -12.70
C SER A 82 -16.93 0.65 -11.91
N VAL A 83 -16.85 1.73 -11.13
CA VAL A 83 -17.96 2.25 -10.33
C VAL A 83 -19.17 2.51 -11.24
N PRO A 84 -19.11 3.34 -12.30
CA PRO A 84 -20.26 3.57 -13.20
C PRO A 84 -20.82 2.29 -13.86
N ARG A 85 -19.97 1.30 -14.18
CA ARG A 85 -20.44 0.01 -14.74
C ARG A 85 -21.30 -0.76 -13.74
N TYR A 86 -20.95 -0.72 -12.46
CA TYR A 86 -21.75 -1.33 -11.39
C TYR A 86 -23.15 -0.71 -11.34
N LEU A 87 -23.26 0.63 -11.40
CA LEU A 87 -24.56 1.30 -11.45
C LEU A 87 -25.36 0.93 -12.71
N LYS A 88 -24.71 0.84 -13.87
CA LYS A 88 -25.37 0.40 -15.11
C LYS A 88 -25.97 -1.00 -14.97
N SER A 89 -25.28 -1.94 -14.32
CA SER A 89 -25.84 -3.29 -14.12
C SER A 89 -27.13 -3.28 -13.28
N ILE A 90 -27.25 -2.36 -12.32
CA ILE A 90 -28.47 -2.18 -11.51
C ILE A 90 -29.60 -1.57 -12.36
N THR A 91 -29.30 -0.59 -13.21
CA THR A 91 -30.32 0.12 -14.02
C THR A 91 -30.77 -0.64 -15.27
N GLU A 92 -29.87 -1.38 -15.92
CA GLU A 92 -30.13 -2.22 -17.10
C GLU A 92 -31.03 -3.41 -16.77
N SER A 93 -30.91 -3.98 -15.56
CA SER A 93 -31.83 -5.00 -15.06
C SER A 93 -33.30 -4.55 -15.06
N LYS A 94 -33.57 -3.24 -15.21
CA LYS A 94 -34.90 -2.62 -15.09
C LYS A 94 -35.39 -1.80 -16.30
N LYS A 95 -34.72 -1.83 -17.46
CA LYS A 95 -35.12 -1.03 -18.65
C LYS A 95 -35.35 0.46 -18.34
N MET A 96 -34.54 1.04 -17.46
CA MET A 96 -34.61 2.47 -17.13
C MET A 96 -34.05 3.32 -18.28
N ARG A 97 -34.59 4.53 -18.48
CA ARG A 97 -34.09 5.48 -19.49
C ARG A 97 -32.60 5.75 -19.26
N GLN A 98 -31.79 5.40 -20.25
CA GLN A 98 -30.35 5.61 -20.26
C GLN A 98 -30.06 7.11 -20.39
N GLY A 99 -29.42 7.69 -19.38
CA GLY A 99 -28.60 8.88 -19.53
C GLY A 99 -27.13 8.46 -19.52
N GLU A 100 -26.32 9.03 -20.42
CA GLU A 100 -24.91 8.63 -20.59
C GLU A 100 -24.04 8.89 -19.35
N GLN A 101 -24.48 9.78 -18.46
CA GLN A 101 -23.86 10.05 -17.16
C GLN A 101 -24.95 10.23 -16.10
N GLN A 102 -24.98 9.33 -15.11
CA GLN A 102 -25.84 9.52 -13.93
C GLN A 102 -25.06 10.27 -12.86
N THR A 103 -25.58 11.43 -12.45
CA THR A 103 -24.97 12.32 -11.46
C THR A 103 -25.33 11.89 -10.03
N MET A 104 -24.60 12.40 -9.03
CA MET A 104 -24.92 12.21 -7.61
C MET A 104 -26.35 12.67 -7.23
N LYS A 105 -26.90 13.64 -7.97
CA LYS A 105 -28.29 14.08 -7.82
C LYS A 105 -29.29 13.01 -8.27
N ASP A 106 -29.01 12.37 -9.41
CA ASP A 106 -29.83 11.28 -9.94
C ASP A 106 -29.83 10.09 -8.97
N LEU A 107 -28.68 9.80 -8.38
CA LEU A 107 -28.54 8.74 -7.40
C LEU A 107 -29.38 8.99 -6.13
N SER A 108 -29.38 10.22 -5.62
CA SER A 108 -30.20 10.60 -4.46
C SER A 108 -31.70 10.44 -4.72
N GLN A 109 -32.13 10.69 -5.96
CA GLN A 109 -33.52 10.46 -6.38
C GLN A 109 -33.83 8.96 -6.54
N MET A 110 -32.91 8.20 -7.14
CA MET A 110 -33.04 6.74 -7.28
C MET A 110 -33.14 6.01 -5.95
N ILE A 111 -32.37 6.47 -4.94
CA ILE A 111 -32.45 5.95 -3.57
C ILE A 111 -33.88 6.10 -3.00
N LYS A 112 -34.55 7.22 -3.27
CA LYS A 112 -35.93 7.48 -2.80
C LYS A 112 -36.97 6.69 -3.58
N THR A 113 -36.77 6.50 -4.89
CA THR A 113 -37.74 5.81 -5.76
C THR A 113 -37.58 4.28 -5.77
N MET A 114 -36.46 3.75 -5.25
CA MET A 114 -36.18 2.32 -5.20
C MET A 114 -35.69 1.85 -3.83
N PRO A 115 -36.57 1.77 -2.81
CA PRO A 115 -36.20 1.34 -1.46
C PRO A 115 -35.53 -0.04 -1.42
N GLN A 116 -35.94 -0.96 -2.31
CA GLN A 116 -35.36 -2.30 -2.40
C GLN A 116 -33.87 -2.33 -2.81
N TYR A 117 -33.35 -1.25 -3.41
CA TYR A 117 -31.93 -1.10 -3.77
C TYR A 117 -31.23 0.00 -2.99
N GLN A 118 -31.87 0.54 -1.95
CA GLN A 118 -31.32 1.62 -1.15
C GLN A 118 -29.91 1.29 -0.64
N LYS A 119 -29.67 0.05 -0.18
CA LYS A 119 -28.35 -0.40 0.28
C LYS A 119 -27.30 -0.32 -0.83
N GLN A 120 -27.57 -0.92 -2.00
CA GLN A 120 -26.64 -0.95 -3.13
C GLN A 120 -26.36 0.44 -3.70
N LEU A 121 -27.39 1.27 -3.86
CA LEU A 121 -27.24 2.65 -4.33
C LEU A 121 -26.49 3.53 -3.32
N SER A 122 -26.67 3.28 -2.02
CA SER A 122 -25.88 3.97 -0.99
C SER A 122 -24.42 3.56 -1.01
N MET A 123 -24.10 2.26 -1.16
CA MET A 123 -22.71 1.79 -1.32
C MET A 123 -22.06 2.41 -2.55
N TYR A 124 -22.74 2.40 -3.70
CA TYR A 124 -22.27 3.06 -4.92
C TYR A 124 -22.02 4.57 -4.71
N SER A 125 -22.94 5.27 -4.02
CA SER A 125 -22.79 6.70 -3.70
C SER A 125 -21.51 6.97 -2.92
N THR A 126 -21.21 6.12 -1.93
CA THR A 126 -20.02 6.26 -1.09
C THR A 126 -18.76 6.09 -1.92
N HIS A 127 -18.64 5.01 -2.69
CA HIS A 127 -17.42 4.72 -3.44
C HIS A 127 -17.17 5.66 -4.62
N LEU A 128 -18.25 6.16 -5.26
CA LEU A 128 -18.12 7.21 -6.26
C LEU A 128 -17.58 8.50 -5.61
N ASN A 129 -18.17 8.93 -4.49
CA ASN A 129 -17.72 10.13 -3.80
C ASN A 129 -16.28 9.98 -3.29
N LEU A 130 -15.94 8.82 -2.71
CA LEU A 130 -14.59 8.53 -2.25
C LEU A 130 -13.56 8.65 -3.39
N ALA A 131 -13.85 8.02 -4.54
CA ALA A 131 -12.97 8.10 -5.71
C ALA A 131 -12.86 9.52 -6.28
N GLU A 132 -13.96 10.28 -6.33
CA GLU A 132 -13.96 11.69 -6.75
C GLU A 132 -13.12 12.56 -5.80
N GLN A 133 -13.27 12.40 -4.48
CA GLN A 133 -12.49 13.15 -3.50
C GLN A 133 -10.99 12.82 -3.59
N CYS A 134 -10.63 11.54 -3.73
CA CYS A 134 -9.24 11.15 -3.99
C CYS A 134 -8.68 11.87 -5.23
N MET A 135 -9.43 11.89 -6.33
CA MET A 135 -8.98 12.56 -7.56
C MET A 135 -8.92 14.08 -7.45
N ASN A 136 -9.82 14.70 -6.66
CA ASN A 136 -9.78 16.13 -6.40
C ASN A 136 -8.55 16.51 -5.59
N SER A 137 -8.23 15.75 -4.53
CA SER A 137 -6.99 15.92 -3.77
C SER A 137 -5.76 15.70 -4.64
N TYR A 138 -5.79 14.67 -5.50
CA TYR A 138 -4.68 14.38 -6.40
C TYR A 138 -4.37 15.53 -7.37
N LYS A 139 -5.41 16.06 -8.03
CA LYS A 139 -5.29 17.20 -8.97
C LYS A 139 -4.90 18.52 -8.29
N GLY A 140 -4.98 18.60 -6.97
CA GLY A 140 -4.58 19.79 -6.23
C GLY A 140 -3.07 20.02 -6.30
N TYR A 141 -2.28 19.00 -5.98
CA TYR A 141 -0.82 19.09 -6.00
C TYR A 141 -0.09 17.75 -6.15
N VAL A 142 -0.71 16.64 -5.76
CA VAL A 142 -0.08 15.30 -5.79
C VAL A 142 0.30 14.91 -7.22
N ASP A 143 -0.41 15.38 -8.24
CA ASP A 143 -0.08 15.16 -9.65
C ASP A 143 1.32 15.66 -10.06
N LYS A 144 1.84 16.68 -9.36
CA LYS A 144 3.21 17.21 -9.53
C LYS A 144 4.24 16.47 -8.66
N LEU A 145 3.85 16.08 -7.45
CA LEU A 145 4.73 15.33 -6.53
C LEU A 145 4.99 13.92 -7.03
N TYR A 146 3.93 13.25 -7.47
CA TYR A 146 3.93 11.83 -7.76
C TYR A 146 5.02 11.39 -8.76
N PRO A 147 5.22 12.08 -9.91
CA PRO A 147 6.30 11.71 -10.83
C PRO A 147 7.69 11.80 -10.16
N VAL A 148 7.93 12.83 -9.35
CA VAL A 148 9.21 13.02 -8.65
C VAL A 148 9.42 11.95 -7.59
N GLU A 149 8.39 11.56 -6.86
CA GLU A 149 8.46 10.44 -5.91
C GLU A 149 8.81 9.12 -6.60
N GLN A 150 8.15 8.82 -7.73
CA GLN A 150 8.42 7.61 -8.51
C GLN A 150 9.86 7.61 -9.06
N ASP A 151 10.32 8.75 -9.56
CA ASP A 151 11.69 8.96 -10.04
C ASP A 151 12.72 8.70 -8.94
N LEU A 152 12.48 9.21 -7.73
CA LEU A 152 13.37 9.00 -6.58
C LEU A 152 13.34 7.56 -6.08
N ALA A 153 12.16 6.93 -6.01
CA ALA A 153 12.01 5.55 -5.57
C ALA A 153 12.63 4.55 -6.55
N MET A 154 12.49 4.79 -7.85
CA MET A 154 13.00 3.89 -8.90
C MET A 154 14.48 4.14 -9.24
N GLY A 155 14.96 5.37 -9.04
CA GLY A 155 16.28 5.81 -9.52
C GLY A 155 16.36 6.03 -11.03
N THR A 156 15.25 5.81 -11.75
CA THR A 156 15.10 5.99 -13.19
C THR A 156 13.83 6.76 -13.52
N ASP A 157 13.78 7.39 -14.69
CA ASP A 157 12.58 8.03 -15.22
C ASP A 157 11.61 7.01 -15.85
N VAL A 158 10.52 7.50 -16.46
CA VAL A 158 9.49 6.64 -17.04
C VAL A 158 9.98 5.85 -18.27
N GLU A 159 11.05 6.30 -18.91
CA GLU A 159 11.75 5.64 -20.00
C GLU A 159 12.79 4.60 -19.50
N GLY A 160 13.11 4.61 -18.21
CA GLY A 160 14.09 3.72 -17.60
C GLY A 160 15.50 4.29 -17.56
N GLU A 161 15.69 5.56 -17.93
CA GLU A 161 16.98 6.23 -17.91
C GLU A 161 17.34 6.69 -16.50
N LYS A 162 18.61 6.55 -16.13
CA LYS A 162 19.10 6.97 -14.81
C LYS A 162 19.01 8.48 -14.66
N ILE A 163 18.40 8.92 -13.57
CA ILE A 163 18.29 10.33 -13.25
C ILE A 163 19.62 10.83 -12.69
N ARG A 164 20.21 11.83 -13.35
CA ARG A 164 21.51 12.40 -12.94
C ARG A 164 21.39 13.58 -11.98
N ASP A 165 20.40 14.44 -12.21
CA ASP A 165 20.18 15.65 -11.43
C ASP A 165 18.78 15.64 -10.80
N HIS A 166 18.68 15.02 -9.63
CA HIS A 166 17.44 14.99 -8.85
C HIS A 166 17.01 16.38 -8.38
N MET A 167 17.97 17.27 -8.10
CA MET A 167 17.70 18.59 -7.51
C MET A 167 16.91 19.51 -8.45
N ARG A 168 17.08 19.34 -9.76
CA ARG A 168 16.27 20.03 -10.78
C ARG A 168 14.77 19.86 -10.58
N ASN A 169 14.33 18.66 -10.18
CA ASN A 169 12.92 18.33 -9.98
C ASN A 169 12.47 18.54 -8.52
N ILE A 170 13.38 18.37 -7.55
CA ILE A 170 13.09 18.55 -6.12
C ILE A 170 12.97 20.03 -5.74
N SER A 171 13.88 20.89 -6.22
CA SER A 171 13.97 22.29 -5.81
C SER A 171 12.66 23.07 -5.97
N PRO A 172 11.92 22.97 -7.10
CA PRO A 172 10.62 23.63 -7.26
C PRO A 172 9.60 23.22 -6.20
N ILE A 173 9.57 21.94 -5.80
CA ILE A 173 8.64 21.42 -4.78
C ILE A 173 8.98 21.99 -3.40
N LEU A 174 10.27 22.00 -3.04
CA LEU A 174 10.70 22.47 -1.73
C LEU A 174 10.44 23.97 -1.53
N LEU A 175 10.62 24.77 -2.58
CA LEU A 175 10.44 26.21 -2.54
C LEU A 175 8.97 26.65 -2.61
N ASP A 176 8.10 25.81 -3.15
CA ASP A 176 6.68 26.09 -3.28
C ASP A 176 5.97 26.07 -1.91
N GLN A 177 5.34 27.19 -1.55
CA GLN A 177 4.68 27.37 -0.26
C GLN A 177 3.25 26.80 -0.23
N SER A 178 2.72 26.39 -1.38
CA SER A 178 1.44 25.68 -1.46
C SER A 178 1.56 24.19 -1.08
N VAL A 179 2.78 23.67 -1.02
CA VAL A 179 3.08 22.27 -0.67
C VAL A 179 3.10 22.12 0.83
N ALA A 180 2.39 21.12 1.33
CA ALA A 180 2.42 20.78 2.75
C ALA A 180 3.85 20.34 3.16
N ASN A 181 4.27 20.74 4.36
CA ASN A 181 5.59 20.36 4.87
C ASN A 181 5.78 18.84 4.94
N ASN A 182 4.73 18.07 5.28
CA ASN A 182 4.79 16.60 5.24
C ASN A 182 5.21 16.07 3.86
N ASP A 183 4.72 16.67 2.77
CA ASP A 183 5.07 16.25 1.41
C ASP A 183 6.51 16.64 1.07
N LYS A 184 6.98 17.81 1.53
CA LYS A 184 8.39 18.21 1.41
C LYS A 184 9.31 17.23 2.16
N VAL A 185 8.91 16.80 3.36
CA VAL A 185 9.64 15.80 4.16
C VAL A 185 9.68 14.45 3.43
N ARG A 186 8.57 13.99 2.84
CA ARG A 186 8.54 12.75 2.02
C ARG A 186 9.56 12.81 0.89
N ILE A 187 9.56 13.89 0.11
CA ILE A 187 10.50 14.09 -0.99
C ILE A 187 11.95 14.12 -0.51
N MET A 188 12.25 14.81 0.60
CA MET A 188 13.60 14.83 1.16
C MET A 188 14.04 13.45 1.67
N ALA A 189 13.18 12.72 2.35
CA ALA A 189 13.47 11.38 2.83
C ALA A 189 13.78 10.43 1.66
N LEU A 190 12.98 10.46 0.60
CA LEU A 190 13.22 9.71 -0.64
C LEU A 190 14.55 10.12 -1.30
N TYR A 191 14.84 11.42 -1.35
CA TYR A 191 16.09 11.95 -1.90
C TYR A 191 17.32 11.47 -1.13
N VAL A 192 17.27 11.52 0.19
CA VAL A 192 18.37 11.04 1.05
C VAL A 192 18.61 9.54 0.85
N MET A 193 17.53 8.74 0.76
CA MET A 193 17.63 7.30 0.53
C MET A 193 18.24 6.95 -0.84
N ILE A 194 17.80 7.59 -1.94
CA ILE A 194 18.36 7.31 -3.27
C ILE A 194 19.81 7.78 -3.40
N LYS A 195 20.22 8.80 -2.64
CA LYS A 195 21.62 9.25 -2.56
C LYS A 195 22.48 8.38 -1.63
N ASN A 196 21.88 7.49 -0.85
CA ASN A 196 22.52 6.76 0.25
C ASN A 196 23.26 7.71 1.20
N GLY A 197 22.55 8.75 1.64
CA GLY A 197 23.09 9.82 2.47
C GLY A 197 23.53 11.05 1.68
N ILE A 198 23.47 12.21 2.32
CA ILE A 198 23.99 13.49 1.80
C ILE A 198 24.82 14.20 2.88
N SER A 199 25.58 15.23 2.53
CA SER A 199 26.31 15.98 3.56
C SER A 199 25.37 16.74 4.50
N GLU A 200 25.77 16.87 5.77
CA GLU A 200 25.05 17.65 6.80
C GLU A 200 24.76 19.08 6.34
N GLU A 201 25.74 19.70 5.66
CA GLU A 201 25.59 21.06 5.12
C GLU A 201 24.49 21.13 4.06
N ASN A 202 24.43 20.15 3.14
CA ASN A 202 23.42 20.12 2.09
C ASN A 202 22.03 19.84 2.68
N LEU A 203 21.90 18.90 3.62
CA LEU A 203 20.63 18.62 4.27
C LEU A 203 20.11 19.85 5.03
N THR A 204 20.98 20.51 5.79
CA THR A 204 20.63 21.73 6.53
C THR A 204 20.17 22.86 5.59
N LYS A 205 20.83 23.04 4.43
CA LYS A 205 20.40 24.01 3.41
C LYS A 205 19.03 23.67 2.84
N LEU A 206 18.77 22.40 2.52
CA LEU A 206 17.48 21.94 1.99
C LEU A 206 16.34 22.19 2.98
N ILE A 207 16.53 21.81 4.24
CA ILE A 207 15.56 22.03 5.33
C ILE A 207 15.26 23.52 5.47
N LYS A 208 16.31 24.37 5.49
CA LYS A 208 16.15 25.82 5.62
C LYS A 208 15.41 26.44 4.44
N HIS A 209 15.74 26.05 3.21
CA HIS A 209 15.08 26.58 2.01
C HIS A 209 13.62 26.12 1.90
N ALA A 210 13.32 24.91 2.38
CA ALA A 210 11.98 24.36 2.43
C ALA A 210 11.10 24.93 3.56
N GLN A 211 11.71 25.68 4.50
CA GLN A 211 11.07 26.23 5.70
C GLN A 211 10.44 25.14 6.59
N ILE A 212 11.12 24.01 6.72
CA ILE A 212 10.71 22.90 7.57
C ILE A 212 11.07 23.21 9.03
N ASP A 213 10.15 22.92 9.94
CA ASP A 213 10.36 23.18 11.37
C ASP A 213 11.28 22.14 12.04
N GLN A 214 11.66 22.37 13.29
CA GLN A 214 12.55 21.45 14.00
C GLN A 214 11.92 20.06 14.20
N LYS A 215 10.61 19.97 14.42
CA LYS A 215 9.92 18.70 14.67
C LYS A 215 9.90 17.84 13.40
N GLU A 216 9.64 18.45 12.27
CA GLU A 216 9.63 17.83 10.95
C GLU A 216 11.04 17.48 10.47
N ARG A 217 12.04 18.29 10.83
CA ARG A 217 13.46 17.96 10.63
C ARG A 217 13.82 16.61 11.27
N GLU A 218 13.43 16.38 12.52
CA GLU A 218 13.75 15.12 13.21
C GLU A 218 13.19 13.90 12.47
N MET A 219 12.06 14.02 11.75
CA MET A 219 11.50 12.93 10.95
C MET A 219 12.49 12.41 9.89
N ILE A 220 13.35 13.28 9.36
CA ILE A 220 14.36 12.91 8.36
C ILE A 220 15.58 12.29 9.05
N TYR A 221 16.11 12.93 10.10
CA TYR A 221 17.30 12.43 10.81
C TYR A 221 17.04 11.08 11.49
N ASN A 222 15.83 10.86 12.00
CA ASN A 222 15.46 9.65 12.69
C ASN A 222 15.30 8.42 11.79
N LEU A 223 15.37 8.57 10.46
CA LEU A 223 15.53 7.43 9.55
C LEU A 223 16.80 6.62 9.86
N THR A 224 17.83 7.26 10.44
CA THR A 224 19.04 6.56 10.93
C THR A 224 18.74 5.47 11.96
N HIS A 225 17.68 5.63 12.78
CA HIS A 225 17.25 4.61 13.74
C HIS A 225 16.64 3.37 13.06
N LEU A 226 16.25 3.49 11.80
CA LEU A 226 15.79 2.37 10.97
C LEU A 226 16.90 1.82 10.07
N GLY A 227 18.16 2.17 10.33
CA GLY A 227 19.32 1.69 9.55
C GLY A 227 19.53 2.40 8.22
N ILE A 228 18.82 3.51 7.97
CA ILE A 228 18.99 4.30 6.74
C ILE A 228 20.15 5.27 6.88
N ASN A 229 21.03 5.31 5.89
CA ASN A 229 22.10 6.31 5.86
C ASN A 229 21.54 7.68 5.47
N VAL A 230 21.48 8.61 6.44
CA VAL A 230 20.98 9.98 6.21
C VAL A 230 22.11 10.95 5.90
N ILE A 231 23.17 10.89 6.70
CA ILE A 231 24.34 11.75 6.56
C ILE A 231 25.47 10.91 6.00
N ALA A 232 25.91 11.23 4.78
CA ALA A 232 27.00 10.52 4.14
C ALA A 232 28.27 10.61 5.00
N ASP A 233 28.78 9.45 5.41
CA ASP A 233 30.07 9.25 6.04
C ASP A 233 30.95 8.33 5.18
N ASP A 234 32.26 8.36 5.40
CA ASP A 234 33.22 7.54 4.65
C ASP A 234 33.06 6.03 4.95
N ASN A 235 32.30 5.68 6.00
CA ASN A 235 31.95 4.30 6.33
C ASN A 235 30.70 3.87 5.56
N HIS A 236 30.91 3.44 4.31
CA HIS A 236 29.87 2.71 3.59
C HIS A 236 29.54 1.39 4.29
N ASN A 237 28.52 1.40 5.15
CA ASN A 237 27.83 0.19 5.54
C ASN A 237 27.15 -0.38 4.29
N ASN A 238 27.67 -1.50 3.79
CA ASN A 238 27.09 -2.21 2.67
C ASN A 238 25.80 -2.90 3.13
N THR A 239 24.71 -2.14 3.17
CA THR A 239 23.39 -2.66 3.58
C THR A 239 22.89 -3.61 2.50
N TYR A 240 22.43 -4.78 2.93
CA TYR A 240 21.84 -5.77 2.02
C TYR A 240 20.66 -5.14 1.27
N THR A 241 20.66 -5.26 -0.05
CA THR A 241 19.56 -4.82 -0.91
C THR A 241 18.89 -6.04 -1.51
N VAL A 242 17.58 -6.18 -1.29
CA VAL A 242 16.78 -7.24 -1.92
C VAL A 242 16.83 -7.05 -3.44
N PRO A 243 17.23 -8.07 -4.22
CA PRO A 243 17.19 -8.02 -5.68
C PRO A 243 15.78 -7.72 -6.19
N ARG A 244 15.64 -6.67 -6.98
CA ARG A 244 14.33 -6.20 -7.48
C ARG A 244 13.93 -6.98 -8.74
N LYS A 245 12.70 -7.49 -8.77
CA LYS A 245 12.16 -8.20 -9.95
C LYS A 245 11.67 -7.20 -11.00
N ALA A 246 11.85 -7.52 -12.28
CA ALA A 246 11.28 -6.73 -13.36
C ALA A 246 9.75 -6.83 -13.34
N ARG A 247 9.05 -5.69 -13.42
CA ARG A 247 7.59 -5.61 -13.39
C ARG A 247 7.10 -4.79 -14.58
N GLU A 248 6.08 -5.27 -15.26
CA GLU A 248 5.33 -4.46 -16.21
C GLU A 248 4.30 -3.62 -15.46
N ASN A 249 4.38 -2.30 -15.62
CA ASN A 249 3.41 -1.39 -15.02
C ASN A 249 2.58 -0.74 -16.12
N THR A 250 1.27 -1.03 -16.12
CA THR A 250 0.31 -0.45 -17.07
C THR A 250 0.13 1.06 -16.84
N TYR A 251 0.43 1.55 -15.64
CA TYR A 251 0.30 2.95 -15.24
C TYR A 251 1.67 3.55 -14.89
N LYS A 252 1.72 4.86 -14.68
CA LYS A 252 2.90 5.58 -14.16
C LYS A 252 3.24 5.25 -12.69
N SER A 253 2.54 4.28 -12.10
CA SER A 253 2.77 3.71 -10.78
C SER A 253 3.82 2.62 -10.88
N ARG A 254 5.09 3.01 -10.81
CA ARG A 254 6.24 2.16 -11.17
C ARG A 254 6.79 1.39 -9.97
N TRP A 255 6.80 2.02 -8.81
CA TRP A 255 7.28 1.39 -7.58
C TRP A 255 6.43 0.18 -7.21
N THR A 256 7.12 -0.91 -6.89
CA THR A 256 6.53 -2.08 -6.24
C THR A 256 7.14 -2.19 -4.84
N PRO A 257 6.36 -2.37 -3.78
CA PRO A 257 6.91 -2.59 -2.45
C PRO A 257 7.89 -3.77 -2.39
N VAL A 258 9.01 -3.60 -1.69
CA VAL A 258 10.08 -4.62 -1.61
C VAL A 258 9.54 -5.93 -1.03
N ILE A 259 8.56 -5.83 -0.11
CA ILE A 259 7.92 -6.98 0.51
C ILE A 259 7.29 -7.95 -0.51
N LYS A 260 6.87 -7.46 -1.69
CA LYS A 260 6.31 -8.33 -2.73
C LYS A 260 7.36 -9.26 -3.30
N ASP A 261 8.56 -8.74 -3.57
CA ASP A 261 9.69 -9.53 -4.05
C ASP A 261 10.08 -10.57 -2.99
N ILE A 262 10.16 -10.14 -1.72
CA ILE A 262 10.43 -11.03 -0.57
C ILE A 262 9.36 -12.14 -0.45
N MET A 263 8.07 -11.81 -0.55
CA MET A 263 6.98 -12.79 -0.45
C MET A 263 7.05 -13.84 -1.56
N GLU A 264 7.29 -13.40 -2.80
CA GLU A 264 7.44 -14.30 -3.94
C GLU A 264 8.69 -15.19 -3.78
N ASP A 265 9.83 -14.63 -3.40
CA ASP A 265 11.07 -15.39 -3.18
C ASP A 265 10.96 -16.38 -2.01
N ALA A 266 10.23 -16.03 -0.95
CA ALA A 266 9.95 -16.94 0.15
C ALA A 266 9.09 -18.14 -0.30
N ILE A 267 8.09 -17.90 -1.14
CA ILE A 267 7.21 -18.93 -1.72
C ILE A 267 8.01 -19.84 -2.67
N ASP A 268 8.84 -19.25 -3.53
CA ASP A 268 9.66 -19.94 -4.52
C ASP A 268 10.90 -20.61 -3.90
N SER A 269 11.15 -20.39 -2.61
CA SER A 269 12.33 -20.88 -1.88
C SER A 269 13.66 -20.37 -2.46
N THR A 270 13.66 -19.15 -3.02
CA THR A 270 14.81 -18.43 -3.58
C THR A 270 15.27 -17.26 -2.71
N LEU A 271 14.60 -17.00 -1.59
CA LEU A 271 14.98 -15.95 -0.65
C LEU A 271 16.36 -16.27 -0.04
N ASP A 272 17.23 -15.25 0.02
CA ASP A 272 18.61 -15.40 0.49
C ASP A 272 18.67 -15.82 1.96
N GLU A 273 19.03 -17.08 2.23
CA GLU A 273 19.11 -17.63 3.59
C GLU A 273 20.25 -17.01 4.42
N GLY A 274 21.24 -16.36 3.78
CA GLY A 274 22.28 -15.62 4.48
C GLY A 274 21.75 -14.35 5.17
N HIS A 275 20.74 -13.72 4.57
CA HIS A 275 20.09 -12.53 5.14
C HIS A 275 18.76 -12.84 5.85
N PHE A 276 18.04 -13.86 5.39
CA PHE A 276 16.78 -14.33 5.96
C PHE A 276 16.93 -15.75 6.54
N PRO A 277 17.69 -15.93 7.64
CA PRO A 277 18.00 -17.24 8.18
C PRO A 277 16.81 -17.88 8.92
N PHE A 278 16.76 -19.21 8.92
CA PHE A 278 15.86 -19.97 9.80
C PHE A 278 16.50 -20.16 11.18
N LEU A 279 15.86 -19.65 12.24
CA LEU A 279 16.36 -19.76 13.63
C LEU A 279 16.56 -21.22 14.13
N GLY A 280 15.92 -22.20 13.50
CA GLY A 280 16.06 -23.63 13.83
C GLY A 280 16.69 -24.48 12.72
N GLY A 281 17.27 -23.85 11.69
CA GLY A 281 17.67 -24.52 10.45
C GLY A 281 16.48 -24.95 9.59
N LYS A 282 16.73 -25.18 8.30
CA LYS A 282 15.69 -25.63 7.37
C LYS A 282 15.33 -27.08 7.72
N ARG A 283 14.09 -27.35 8.12
CA ARG A 283 13.58 -28.73 8.12
C ARG A 283 13.58 -29.19 6.67
N MET A 284 14.58 -30.00 6.29
CA MET A 284 14.54 -30.68 5.01
C MET A 284 13.28 -31.55 4.99
N ILE A 285 12.32 -31.18 4.16
CA ILE A 285 11.22 -32.07 3.81
C ILE A 285 11.83 -33.09 2.86
N ALA A 286 12.50 -34.10 3.41
CA ALA A 286 12.75 -35.33 2.68
C ALA A 286 11.39 -35.78 2.14
N GLY A 287 11.29 -36.09 0.84
CA GLY A 287 10.06 -36.49 0.18
C GLY A 287 9.42 -37.69 0.88
N HIS A 288 8.61 -37.42 1.90
CA HIS A 288 7.83 -38.43 2.58
C HIS A 288 6.54 -38.54 1.80
N ALA A 289 6.51 -39.51 0.89
CA ALA A 289 5.27 -40.16 0.53
C ALA A 289 4.53 -40.46 1.85
N PRO A 290 3.26 -40.05 2.02
CA PRO A 290 2.57 -40.30 3.26
C PRO A 290 2.45 -41.82 3.43
N THR A 291 3.09 -42.36 4.46
CA THR A 291 2.80 -43.71 4.97
C THR A 291 1.44 -43.66 5.65
N GLY A 292 0.39 -43.54 4.83
CA GLY A 292 -0.99 -43.65 5.26
C GLY A 292 -1.29 -45.08 5.64
N SER A 293 -1.45 -45.33 6.95
CA SER A 293 -2.09 -46.53 7.46
C SER A 293 -3.51 -46.64 6.87
N ALA A 294 -3.73 -47.65 6.04
CA ALA A 294 -4.99 -47.93 5.34
C ALA A 294 -6.09 -48.50 6.25
N ARG A 295 -6.31 -47.93 7.45
CA ARG A 295 -7.21 -48.54 8.46
C ARG A 295 -8.22 -47.63 9.16
N PHE A 296 -8.46 -46.41 8.71
CA PHE A 296 -9.59 -45.62 9.23
C PHE A 296 -10.52 -45.10 8.14
N GLY A 297 -11.57 -45.90 7.93
CA GLY A 297 -12.96 -45.58 7.56
C GLY A 297 -13.27 -44.24 6.90
N ASN A 298 -13.75 -44.35 5.65
CA ASN A 298 -14.57 -43.38 4.91
C ASN A 298 -15.84 -42.96 5.67
N TRP A 299 -15.76 -42.05 6.65
CA TRP A 299 -16.97 -41.49 7.28
C TRP A 299 -16.76 -40.05 7.75
N GLN A 300 -16.52 -39.11 6.83
CA GLN A 300 -16.85 -37.71 7.05
C GLN A 300 -17.26 -37.03 5.74
N LYS A 301 -18.58 -36.84 5.62
CA LYS A 301 -19.27 -36.05 4.61
C LYS A 301 -18.73 -34.62 4.55
N GLU A 302 -18.64 -34.12 3.32
CA GLU A 302 -18.76 -32.73 2.89
C GLU A 302 -18.96 -31.70 4.01
N LYS A 303 -17.85 -31.18 4.54
CA LYS A 303 -17.77 -29.77 4.94
C LYS A 303 -16.86 -29.12 3.90
N ALA A 304 -17.26 -27.97 3.38
CA ALA A 304 -16.47 -27.16 2.44
C ALA A 304 -15.00 -27.16 2.89
N GLY A 305 -14.16 -27.88 2.15
CA GLY A 305 -12.88 -28.35 2.65
C GLY A 305 -12.01 -27.17 3.04
N ILE A 306 -11.52 -27.16 4.29
CA ILE A 306 -10.37 -26.36 4.67
C ILE A 306 -9.27 -26.72 3.67
N LYS A 307 -9.00 -25.83 2.72
CA LYS A 307 -7.91 -26.05 1.77
C LYS A 307 -6.64 -26.10 2.60
N ASN A 308 -6.04 -27.27 2.65
CA ASN A 308 -4.82 -27.51 3.41
C ASN A 308 -3.64 -26.98 2.60
N LEU A 309 -3.50 -25.66 2.54
CA LEU A 309 -2.44 -24.98 1.79
C LEU A 309 -1.33 -24.53 2.74
N PRO A 310 -0.08 -24.47 2.27
CA PRO A 310 1.00 -23.82 3.02
C PRO A 310 0.69 -22.33 3.20
N ARG A 311 1.12 -21.79 4.34
CA ARG A 311 0.92 -20.38 4.71
C ARG A 311 2.24 -19.64 4.76
N LEU A 312 2.31 -18.50 4.09
CA LEU A 312 3.34 -17.51 4.34
C LEU A 312 2.75 -16.43 5.25
N ILE A 313 3.26 -16.31 6.47
CA ILE A 313 2.87 -15.26 7.40
C ILE A 313 4.04 -14.28 7.48
N VAL A 314 3.81 -13.01 7.15
CA VAL A 314 4.80 -11.94 7.25
C VAL A 314 4.40 -10.99 8.36
N PHE A 315 5.29 -10.76 9.32
CA PHE A 315 5.08 -9.79 10.40
C PHE A 315 6.13 -8.69 10.34
N VAL A 316 5.71 -7.45 10.11
CA VAL A 316 6.60 -6.29 10.11
C VAL A 316 6.55 -5.59 11.47
N VAL A 317 7.67 -5.46 12.15
CA VAL A 317 7.80 -4.68 13.38
C VAL A 317 7.97 -3.21 13.01
N GLY A 318 7.09 -2.33 13.52
CA GLY A 318 7.16 -0.88 13.25
C GLY A 318 6.18 -0.37 12.18
N GLY A 319 5.18 -1.17 11.82
CA GLY A 319 4.06 -0.78 10.97
C GLY A 319 4.12 -1.35 9.55
N CYS A 320 2.97 -1.59 8.91
CA CYS A 320 2.87 -1.93 7.49
C CYS A 320 2.00 -0.93 6.72
N SER A 321 2.39 -0.59 5.48
CA SER A 321 1.63 0.33 4.64
C SER A 321 0.49 -0.39 3.90
N TYR A 322 -0.48 0.39 3.41
CA TYR A 322 -1.55 -0.16 2.58
C TYR A 322 -1.07 -0.78 1.26
N SER A 323 0.04 -0.29 0.69
CA SER A 323 0.63 -0.88 -0.51
C SER A 323 1.27 -2.24 -0.23
N GLU A 324 1.88 -2.42 0.93
CA GLU A 324 2.40 -3.72 1.37
C GLU A 324 1.27 -4.71 1.67
N ILE A 325 0.18 -4.22 2.29
CA ILE A 325 -1.04 -5.02 2.48
C ILE A 325 -1.58 -5.50 1.13
N ARG A 326 -1.69 -4.60 0.14
CA ARG A 326 -2.09 -4.94 -1.23
C ARG A 326 -1.22 -6.05 -1.83
N CYS A 327 0.10 -6.00 -1.64
CA CYS A 327 1.01 -7.02 -2.17
C CYS A 327 0.70 -8.42 -1.67
N ALA A 328 0.28 -8.60 -0.41
CA ALA A 328 -0.14 -9.91 0.09
C ALA A 328 -1.33 -10.50 -0.70
N TYR A 329 -2.32 -9.66 -1.04
CA TYR A 329 -3.45 -10.07 -1.87
C TYR A 329 -3.04 -10.38 -3.31
N GLU A 330 -2.17 -9.55 -3.90
CA GLU A 330 -1.66 -9.77 -5.26
C GLU A 330 -0.88 -11.08 -5.38
N VAL A 331 0.03 -11.35 -4.43
CA VAL A 331 0.82 -12.58 -4.40
C VAL A 331 -0.08 -13.79 -4.19
N MET A 332 -1.03 -13.72 -3.26
CA MET A 332 -1.99 -14.81 -3.03
C MET A 332 -2.90 -15.07 -4.23
N ALA A 333 -3.31 -14.03 -4.96
CA ALA A 333 -4.10 -14.19 -6.18
C ALA A 333 -3.28 -14.83 -7.32
N ALA A 334 -1.99 -14.52 -7.41
CA ALA A 334 -1.08 -15.12 -8.38
C ALA A 334 -0.74 -16.58 -8.03
N VAL A 335 -0.48 -16.85 -6.76
CA VAL A 335 -0.04 -18.15 -6.24
C VAL A 335 -1.23 -18.87 -5.59
N LYS A 336 -2.07 -19.51 -6.43
CA LYS A 336 -3.34 -20.17 -6.00
C LYS A 336 -3.17 -21.35 -5.02
N ASN A 337 -1.93 -21.77 -4.75
CA ASN A 337 -1.57 -22.89 -3.88
C ASN A 337 -0.90 -22.44 -2.56
N TRP A 338 -0.88 -21.14 -2.24
CA TRP A 338 -0.42 -20.61 -0.96
C TRP A 338 -1.45 -19.65 -0.37
N GLU A 339 -1.52 -19.59 0.96
CA GLU A 339 -2.20 -18.49 1.66
C GLU A 339 -1.14 -17.51 2.17
N VAL A 340 -1.31 -16.22 1.86
CA VAL A 340 -0.38 -15.17 2.31
C VAL A 340 -1.10 -14.28 3.32
N TYR A 341 -0.50 -14.10 4.48
CA TYR A 341 -0.98 -13.23 5.54
C TYR A 341 0.10 -12.22 5.88
N ILE A 342 -0.28 -10.94 5.97
CA ILE A 342 0.60 -9.88 6.44
C ILE A 342 0.01 -9.27 7.71
N GLY A 343 0.86 -9.03 8.70
CA GLY A 343 0.52 -8.36 9.95
C GLY A 343 1.63 -7.42 10.37
N SER A 344 1.33 -6.56 11.33
CA SER A 344 2.29 -5.61 11.90
C SER A 344 1.83 -5.15 13.28
N SER A 345 2.65 -4.34 13.95
CA SER A 345 2.26 -3.61 15.16
C SER A 345 1.08 -2.65 14.91
N HIS A 346 1.02 -2.04 13.73
CA HIS A 346 -0.04 -1.11 13.33
C HIS A 346 -0.05 -0.88 11.81
N ILE A 347 -1.11 -0.27 11.29
CA ILE A 347 -1.19 0.13 9.88
C ILE A 347 -0.67 1.55 9.73
N LEU A 348 0.18 1.76 8.71
CA LEU A 348 0.81 3.03 8.36
C LEU A 348 0.03 3.75 7.26
N THR A 349 -0.16 5.05 7.48
CA THR A 349 -0.29 6.05 6.43
C THR A 349 1.04 6.81 6.35
N PRO A 350 1.37 7.48 5.23
CA PRO A 350 2.61 8.23 5.11
C PRO A 350 2.79 9.27 6.23
N LYS A 351 1.71 10.01 6.54
CA LYS A 351 1.69 10.95 7.66
C LYS A 351 1.93 10.27 9.01
N ARG A 352 1.37 9.09 9.26
CA ARG A 352 1.61 8.35 10.50
C ARG A 352 3.06 7.87 10.59
N PHE A 353 3.61 7.34 9.51
CA PHE A 353 5.02 6.91 9.46
C PHE A 353 5.98 8.06 9.78
N LEU A 354 5.77 9.24 9.18
CA LEU A 354 6.55 10.44 9.50
C LEU A 354 6.40 10.88 10.96
N ASN A 355 5.18 10.86 11.50
CA ASN A 355 4.96 11.19 12.91
C ASN A 355 5.66 10.20 13.85
N ASP A 356 5.58 8.90 13.56
CA ASP A 356 6.26 7.86 14.34
C ASP A 356 7.79 8.07 14.30
N LEU A 357 8.36 8.39 13.13
CA LEU A 357 9.77 8.78 12.99
C LEU A 357 10.12 10.00 13.83
N GLY A 358 9.32 11.07 13.79
CA GLY A 358 9.57 12.29 14.56
C GLY A 358 9.47 12.12 16.08
N LEU A 359 8.91 11.00 16.56
CA LEU A 359 8.84 10.64 17.97
C LEU A 359 10.01 9.75 18.43
N LEU A 360 10.77 9.16 17.51
CA LEU A 360 11.96 8.40 17.86
C LEU A 360 12.97 9.31 18.56
N LYS A 361 13.59 8.79 19.61
CA LYS A 361 14.67 9.44 20.33
C LYS A 361 15.80 8.42 20.47
N LYS A 362 17.03 8.91 20.40
CA LYS A 362 18.20 8.13 20.78
C LYS A 362 18.08 7.81 22.28
N GLU A 363 18.01 6.52 22.62
CA GLU A 363 18.11 6.07 24.02
C GLU A 363 19.49 6.40 24.61
#